data_AF-A0A9E5IC74-F1
#
_entry.id   AF-A0A9E5IC74-F1
#
_cell.length_a   1.000
_cell.length_b   1.000
_cell.length_c   1.000
_cell.angle_alpha   90.00
_cell.angle_beta   90.00
_cell.angle_gamma   90.00
#
_symmetry.space_group_name_H-M   'P 1'
#
loop_
_entity.id
_entity.type
_entity.pdbx_description
1 polymer ?
#
loop_
_entity_poly.entity_id
_entity_poly.type
_entity_poly.pdbx_seq_one_letter_code
_entity_poly.pdbx_strand_id
1 'polypeptide(L)'
;MRLLWHPKNLLAALLMMTMLRCFALTDLAQAPINFLLAAPVKPNIYFILDDSGSMQWSFLGDEVVARQYQNTVGYRSSLCNKIYYNPAIRYPVPVNADGSEYPQQNFFAALYDGFQPGSISINLATEFMAWRTESTKPPVPSGISDISYRADCAHAADSCKTSDTGLPNLPEPAYYFIYTGNKPERLGDGSDEDHCRDTVYESGATGRSNWRKVIVGPSSGPTGSNETINFANWFSYHRTRMLTMKTAVGRVFSQLDESFRVGYSTISEPGVSESSINFLRIDDFALEHRNNFY
;
A
#
# COMPACT_ATOMS: atom_id res chain seq x y z
N MET A 1 10.58 23.21 90.01
CA MET A 1 10.89 24.66 89.90
C MET A 1 12.15 24.81 89.07
N ARG A 2 12.07 25.40 87.87
CA ARG A 2 13.18 25.90 87.01
C ARG A 2 14.26 24.87 86.59
N LEU A 3 14.98 24.94 85.47
CA LEU A 3 14.95 25.58 84.15
C LEU A 3 16.12 24.89 83.40
N LEU A 4 16.02 24.76 82.08
CA LEU A 4 17.05 24.21 81.18
C LEU A 4 18.35 25.03 81.18
N TRP A 5 19.50 24.38 80.97
CA TRP A 5 20.49 24.73 79.92
C TRP A 5 21.63 23.71 79.78
N HIS A 6 22.00 23.39 78.53
CA HIS A 6 23.18 22.61 78.12
C HIS A 6 24.49 23.45 78.23
N PRO A 7 25.66 22.80 78.23
CA PRO A 7 26.45 22.81 77.00
C PRO A 7 27.15 21.49 76.64
N LYS A 8 27.51 21.44 75.36
CA LYS A 8 28.12 20.37 74.58
C LYS A 8 29.61 20.23 74.89
N ASN A 9 30.11 19.00 74.91
CA ASN A 9 31.50 18.63 74.60
C ASN A 9 31.51 17.14 74.26
N LEU A 10 31.91 16.77 73.04
CA LEU A 10 32.95 15.77 72.81
C LEU A 10 33.28 15.70 71.31
N LEU A 11 34.54 15.98 71.01
CA LEU A 11 35.18 15.83 69.71
C LEU A 11 35.62 14.36 69.52
N ALA A 12 35.50 13.91 68.25
CA ALA A 12 36.40 12.99 67.55
C ALA A 12 36.43 11.48 67.88
N ALA A 13 35.75 10.69 67.04
CA ALA A 13 36.18 9.37 66.54
C ALA A 13 35.30 9.05 65.31
N LEU A 14 35.80 9.23 64.07
CA LEU A 14 36.50 8.24 63.23
C LEU A 14 35.55 7.59 62.19
N LEU A 15 36.00 7.65 60.92
CA LEU A 15 35.82 6.66 59.84
C LEU A 15 34.70 6.85 58.77
N MET A 16 35.16 7.33 57.60
CA MET A 16 34.80 6.96 56.22
C MET A 16 33.32 6.84 55.82
N MET A 17 32.82 7.92 55.20
CA MET A 17 31.67 7.88 54.29
C MET A 17 32.12 7.28 52.95
N THR A 18 31.75 6.02 52.70
CA THR A 18 31.94 5.33 51.43
C THR A 18 31.09 5.97 50.34
N MET A 19 31.73 6.59 49.35
CA MET A 19 31.13 6.91 48.06
C MET A 19 30.84 5.59 47.32
N LEU A 20 29.58 5.18 47.21
CA LEU A 20 29.18 4.15 46.26
C LEU A 20 29.34 4.72 44.84
N ARG A 21 30.47 4.43 44.20
CA ARG A 21 30.58 4.49 42.74
C ARG A 21 29.91 3.25 42.18
N CYS A 22 28.79 3.42 41.50
CA CYS A 22 28.30 2.40 40.58
C CYS A 22 29.21 2.44 39.35
N PHE A 23 30.26 1.63 39.34
CA PHE A 23 30.92 1.25 38.10
C PHE A 23 30.07 0.16 37.47
N ALA A 24 29.47 0.47 36.31
CA ALA A 24 28.98 -0.58 35.43
C ALA A 24 30.17 -1.47 35.05
N LEU A 25 30.09 -2.76 35.36
CA LEU A 25 31.00 -3.75 34.81
C LEU A 25 30.89 -3.66 33.29
N THR A 26 31.93 -3.13 32.65
CA THR A 26 32.14 -3.31 31.22
C THR A 26 32.70 -4.72 31.06
N ASP A 27 31.82 -5.66 30.74
CA ASP A 27 32.23 -7.02 30.41
C ASP A 27 33.00 -6.97 29.09
N LEU A 28 34.33 -7.14 29.19
CA LEU A 28 35.19 -7.26 28.02
C LEU A 28 35.10 -8.72 27.56
N ALA A 29 34.52 -8.94 26.38
CA ALA A 29 34.40 -10.27 25.80
C ALA A 29 35.76 -11.00 25.80
N GLN A 30 35.90 -11.98 26.69
CA GLN A 30 37.09 -12.85 26.81
C GLN A 30 36.88 -14.21 26.13
N ALA A 31 35.97 -14.27 25.16
CA ALA A 31 35.83 -15.44 24.31
C ALA A 31 36.75 -15.34 23.08
N PRO A 32 37.52 -16.39 22.75
CA PRO A 32 38.32 -16.42 21.54
C PRO A 32 37.42 -16.30 20.30
N ILE A 33 37.93 -15.63 19.26
CA ILE A 33 37.21 -15.28 18.02
C ILE A 33 36.54 -16.48 17.31
N ASN A 34 36.93 -17.71 17.68
CA ASN A 34 36.31 -18.95 17.22
C ASN A 34 34.87 -19.18 17.71
N PHE A 35 34.32 -18.34 18.60
CA PHE A 35 32.90 -18.42 18.99
C PHE A 35 31.93 -17.74 18.00
N LEU A 36 32.44 -17.03 16.99
CA LEU A 36 31.62 -16.50 15.89
C LEU A 36 31.08 -17.59 14.94
N LEU A 37 31.43 -18.85 15.17
CA LEU A 37 30.96 -20.00 14.38
C LEU A 37 29.77 -20.76 15.03
N ALA A 38 29.20 -20.27 16.14
CA ALA A 38 28.19 -21.01 16.91
C ALA A 38 26.83 -20.30 17.12
N ALA A 39 26.66 -19.07 16.62
CA ALA A 39 25.34 -18.43 16.59
C ALA A 39 25.05 -17.99 15.14
N PRO A 40 23.96 -18.45 14.51
CA PRO A 40 23.54 -17.87 13.24
C PRO A 40 23.28 -16.39 13.47
N VAL A 41 24.12 -15.52 12.89
CA VAL A 41 23.87 -14.08 12.90
C VAL A 41 22.63 -13.86 12.04
N LYS A 42 21.52 -13.46 12.68
CA LYS A 42 20.26 -13.20 12.00
C LYS A 42 20.49 -12.12 10.92
N PRO A 43 20.12 -12.37 9.65
CA PRO A 43 20.22 -11.36 8.61
C PRO A 43 19.30 -10.17 8.90
N ASN A 44 19.77 -8.96 8.57
CA ASN A 44 18.97 -7.74 8.64
C ASN A 44 18.40 -7.43 7.26
N ILE A 45 17.09 -7.17 7.21
CA ILE A 45 16.39 -6.63 6.04
C ILE A 45 15.90 -5.24 6.42
N TYR A 46 16.37 -4.22 5.69
CA TYR A 46 15.90 -2.85 5.84
C TYR A 46 15.50 -2.32 4.47
N PHE A 47 14.34 -1.69 4.39
CA PHE A 47 13.88 -1.07 3.16
C PHE A 47 13.28 0.31 3.42
N ILE A 48 13.33 1.14 2.39
CA ILE A 48 12.74 2.47 2.40
C ILE A 48 11.48 2.40 1.54
N LEU A 49 10.33 2.75 2.12
CA LEU A 49 9.04 2.80 1.44
C LEU A 49 8.79 4.17 0.85
N ASP A 50 8.39 4.20 -0.41
CA ASP A 50 7.86 5.41 -1.01
C ASP A 50 6.46 5.70 -0.43
N ASP A 51 6.30 6.88 0.18
CA ASP A 51 5.03 7.42 0.68
C ASP A 51 4.61 8.71 -0.05
N SER A 52 5.24 8.98 -1.20
CA SER A 52 4.89 10.10 -2.06
C SER A 52 3.43 10.05 -2.47
N GLY A 53 2.85 11.21 -2.80
CA GLY A 53 1.46 11.29 -3.22
C GLY A 53 1.13 10.45 -4.46
N SER A 54 2.13 10.14 -5.29
CA SER A 54 1.98 9.30 -6.48
C SER A 54 1.63 7.85 -6.15
N MET A 55 1.97 7.38 -4.95
CA MET A 55 1.67 6.01 -4.53
C MET A 55 0.16 5.75 -4.39
N GLN A 56 -0.64 6.80 -4.32
CA GLN A 56 -2.09 6.68 -4.23
C GLN A 56 -2.79 6.60 -5.60
N TRP A 57 -2.06 6.77 -6.69
CA TRP A 57 -2.62 6.70 -8.03
C TRP A 57 -3.04 5.27 -8.38
N SER A 58 -4.15 5.18 -9.09
CA SER A 58 -4.69 3.93 -9.66
C SER A 58 -4.13 3.60 -11.05
N PHE A 59 -2.95 4.15 -11.35
CA PHE A 59 -2.20 3.85 -12.56
C PHE A 59 -0.70 3.66 -12.32
N LEU A 60 -0.07 2.84 -13.16
CA LEU A 60 1.38 2.65 -13.20
C LEU A 60 1.96 3.15 -14.53
N GLY A 61 3.12 3.80 -14.47
CA GLY A 61 3.79 4.38 -15.63
C GLY A 61 3.49 5.86 -15.82
N ASP A 62 4.53 6.62 -16.16
CA ASP A 62 4.41 8.05 -16.45
C ASP A 62 3.69 8.28 -17.78
N GLU A 63 3.66 7.27 -18.65
CA GLU A 63 3.01 7.25 -19.96
C GLU A 63 1.52 7.54 -19.86
N VAL A 64 0.86 7.09 -18.80
CA VAL A 64 -0.57 7.34 -18.57
C VAL A 64 -0.85 8.83 -18.48
N VAL A 65 0.05 9.59 -17.84
CA VAL A 65 -0.05 11.06 -17.72
C VAL A 65 0.52 11.73 -18.96
N ALA A 66 1.74 11.38 -19.35
CA ALA A 66 2.45 12.00 -20.47
C ALA A 66 1.70 11.86 -21.81
N ARG A 67 0.92 10.79 -21.99
CA ARG A 67 0.13 10.53 -23.20
C ARG A 67 -1.38 10.65 -22.99
N GLN A 68 -1.79 11.17 -21.83
CA GLN A 68 -3.17 11.55 -21.53
C GLN A 68 -4.20 10.41 -21.63
N TYR A 69 -3.86 9.22 -21.13
CA TYR A 69 -4.74 8.05 -21.24
C TYR A 69 -5.96 8.09 -20.31
N GLN A 70 -6.07 9.03 -19.37
CA GLN A 70 -7.10 9.04 -18.33
C GLN A 70 -8.54 8.91 -18.87
N ASN A 71 -8.81 9.51 -20.03
CA ASN A 71 -10.10 9.42 -20.71
C ASN A 71 -10.09 8.53 -21.94
N THR A 72 -9.27 7.49 -21.94
CA THR A 72 -9.14 6.53 -23.05
C THR A 72 -9.34 5.11 -22.54
N VAL A 73 -9.41 4.16 -23.47
CA VAL A 73 -9.44 2.74 -23.16
C VAL A 73 -8.18 2.31 -22.40
N GLY A 74 -7.02 2.90 -22.69
CA GLY A 74 -5.74 2.50 -22.11
C GLY A 74 -5.70 2.61 -20.58
N TYR A 75 -6.32 3.62 -19.97
CA TYR A 75 -6.37 3.69 -18.50
C TYR A 75 -7.07 2.48 -17.86
N ARG A 76 -8.04 1.92 -18.59
CA ARG A 76 -8.98 0.87 -18.17
C ARG A 76 -8.60 -0.51 -18.72
N SER A 77 -7.36 -0.67 -19.12
CA SER A 77 -6.80 -1.93 -19.60
C SER A 77 -5.46 -2.21 -18.94
N SER A 78 -5.29 -3.42 -18.42
CA SER A 78 -4.01 -3.91 -17.87
C SER A 78 -2.87 -3.95 -18.89
N LEU A 79 -3.17 -3.86 -20.19
CA LEU A 79 -2.16 -3.79 -21.24
C LEU A 79 -1.47 -2.42 -21.31
N CYS A 80 -2.17 -1.35 -20.95
CA CYS A 80 -1.68 0.03 -21.04
C CYS A 80 -1.42 0.63 -19.65
N ASN A 81 -2.31 0.36 -18.69
CA ASN A 81 -2.14 0.68 -17.28
C ASN A 81 -1.89 -0.60 -16.48
N LYS A 82 -0.63 -0.91 -16.16
CA LYS A 82 -0.24 -2.23 -15.63
C LYS A 82 -0.80 -2.57 -14.24
N ILE A 83 -1.27 -1.58 -13.48
CA ILE A 83 -1.93 -1.84 -12.18
C ILE A 83 -3.43 -2.06 -12.32
N TYR A 84 -4.00 -1.75 -13.47
CA TYR A 84 -5.42 -1.98 -13.73
C TYR A 84 -5.75 -3.48 -13.69
N TYR A 85 -7.02 -3.80 -13.45
CA TYR A 85 -7.49 -5.18 -13.35
C TYR A 85 -7.09 -6.02 -14.58
N ASN A 86 -6.45 -7.15 -14.31
CA ASN A 86 -6.13 -8.17 -15.30
C ASN A 86 -6.91 -9.45 -14.97
N PRO A 87 -7.87 -9.87 -15.82
CA PRO A 87 -8.68 -11.06 -15.57
C PRO A 87 -7.86 -12.36 -15.56
N ALA A 88 -6.66 -12.38 -16.14
CA ALA A 88 -5.77 -13.54 -16.13
C ALA A 88 -4.99 -13.69 -14.81
N ILE A 89 -5.06 -12.70 -13.91
CA ILE A 89 -4.35 -12.70 -12.63
C ILE A 89 -5.37 -12.85 -11.49
N ARG A 90 -5.03 -13.70 -10.53
CA ARG A 90 -5.76 -13.78 -9.26
C ARG A 90 -5.18 -12.76 -8.28
N TYR A 91 -6.04 -11.94 -7.70
CA TYR A 91 -5.68 -10.92 -6.71
C TYR A 91 -5.96 -11.46 -5.30
N PRO A 92 -4.94 -11.95 -4.59
CA PRO A 92 -5.12 -12.48 -3.26
C PRO A 92 -5.36 -11.34 -2.25
N VAL A 93 -6.11 -11.61 -1.19
CA VAL A 93 -6.29 -10.69 -0.05
C VAL A 93 -4.96 -10.53 0.71
N PRO A 94 -4.70 -9.45 1.45
CA PRO A 94 -3.52 -9.36 2.30
C PRO A 94 -3.52 -10.39 3.44
N VAL A 95 -2.44 -10.43 4.20
CA VAL A 95 -2.29 -11.26 5.40
C VAL A 95 -1.95 -10.37 6.59
N ASN A 96 -2.45 -10.73 7.77
CA ASN A 96 -2.16 -10.09 9.04
C ASN A 96 -0.79 -10.55 9.58
N ALA A 97 -0.31 -9.88 10.63
CA ALA A 97 0.91 -10.23 11.34
C ALA A 97 0.91 -11.64 11.94
N ASP A 98 -0.24 -12.26 12.19
CA ASP A 98 -0.33 -13.65 12.64
C ASP A 98 -0.39 -14.67 11.48
N GLY A 99 -0.38 -14.18 10.23
CA GLY A 99 -0.51 -14.99 9.02
C GLY A 99 -1.95 -15.30 8.60
N SER A 100 -2.96 -14.87 9.37
CA SER A 100 -4.36 -14.97 8.95
C SER A 100 -4.64 -14.06 7.75
N GLU A 101 -5.59 -14.45 6.90
CA GLU A 101 -5.94 -13.64 5.73
C GLU A 101 -6.93 -12.52 6.08
N TYR A 102 -6.77 -11.37 5.42
CA TYR A 102 -7.78 -10.31 5.41
C TYR A 102 -9.09 -10.82 4.76
N PRO A 103 -10.25 -10.21 5.09
CA PRO A 103 -11.53 -10.65 4.53
C PRO A 103 -11.58 -10.46 3.00
N GLN A 104 -12.17 -11.45 2.33
CA GLN A 104 -12.57 -11.32 0.92
C GLN A 104 -13.57 -10.16 0.78
N GLN A 105 -13.46 -9.39 -0.29
CA GLN A 105 -14.31 -8.23 -0.50
C GLN A 105 -15.64 -8.60 -1.15
N ASN A 106 -16.70 -7.91 -0.73
CA ASN A 106 -18.02 -8.06 -1.31
C ASN A 106 -18.14 -7.16 -2.56
N PHE A 107 -18.42 -7.74 -3.72
CA PHE A 107 -18.57 -6.98 -4.97
C PHE A 107 -19.63 -5.87 -4.90
N PHE A 108 -20.69 -6.04 -4.10
CA PHE A 108 -21.76 -5.04 -3.97
C PHE A 108 -21.50 -4.02 -2.85
N ALA A 109 -20.42 -4.17 -2.09
CA ALA A 109 -20.06 -3.31 -0.98
C ALA A 109 -18.54 -3.38 -0.70
N ALA A 110 -17.72 -3.16 -1.74
CA ALA A 110 -16.27 -3.31 -1.63
C ALA A 110 -15.68 -2.09 -0.94
N LEU A 111 -14.79 -2.28 0.04
CA LEU A 111 -14.17 -1.17 0.73
C LEU A 111 -13.27 -0.37 -0.23
N TYR A 112 -13.31 0.96 -0.15
CA TYR A 112 -12.38 1.80 -0.89
C TYR A 112 -10.93 1.60 -0.41
N ASP A 113 -10.71 1.21 0.84
CA ASP A 113 -9.41 0.72 1.28
C ASP A 113 -9.65 -0.50 2.15
N GLY A 114 -9.27 -1.67 1.65
CA GLY A 114 -9.52 -2.93 2.35
C GLY A 114 -8.66 -3.11 3.61
N PHE A 115 -7.61 -2.30 3.79
CA PHE A 115 -6.82 -2.26 5.02
C PHE A 115 -7.48 -1.41 6.11
N GLN A 116 -8.51 -0.64 5.76
CA GLN A 116 -9.19 0.28 6.66
C GLN A 116 -10.66 -0.13 6.86
N PRO A 117 -11.00 -0.81 7.97
CA PRO A 117 -12.37 -1.24 8.24
C PRO A 117 -13.41 -0.10 8.25
N GLY A 118 -13.00 1.13 8.55
CA GLY A 118 -13.84 2.33 8.51
C GLY A 118 -13.93 3.02 7.14
N SER A 119 -13.33 2.44 6.09
CA SER A 119 -13.37 3.01 4.74
C SER A 119 -14.78 2.95 4.15
N ILE A 120 -15.10 3.88 3.25
CA ILE A 120 -16.38 3.86 2.56
C ILE A 120 -16.50 2.57 1.73
N SER A 121 -17.72 2.07 1.57
CA SER A 121 -18.01 0.95 0.66
C SER A 121 -18.55 1.46 -0.67
N ILE A 122 -18.18 0.78 -1.75
CA ILE A 122 -18.58 1.08 -3.12
C ILE A 122 -19.32 -0.13 -3.69
N ASN A 123 -20.51 0.08 -4.26
CA ASN A 123 -21.18 -0.96 -5.01
C ASN A 123 -20.58 -1.06 -6.41
N LEU A 124 -19.69 -2.03 -6.64
CA LEU A 124 -18.99 -2.17 -7.92
C LEU A 124 -19.92 -2.56 -9.08
N ALA A 125 -21.15 -3.01 -8.81
CA ALA A 125 -22.13 -3.28 -9.84
C ALA A 125 -22.78 -2.01 -10.43
N THR A 126 -22.66 -0.85 -9.75
CA THR A 126 -23.37 0.39 -10.16
C THR A 126 -22.57 1.67 -10.00
N GLU A 127 -21.56 1.71 -9.13
CA GLU A 127 -20.83 2.90 -8.70
C GLU A 127 -19.33 2.83 -8.99
N PHE A 128 -18.90 1.93 -9.87
CA PHE A 128 -17.50 1.84 -10.24
C PHE A 128 -17.10 3.04 -11.09
N MET A 129 -15.91 3.55 -10.82
CA MET A 129 -15.21 4.56 -11.59
C MET A 129 -13.75 4.13 -11.68
N ALA A 130 -13.17 4.24 -12.87
CA ALA A 130 -11.81 3.74 -13.15
C ALA A 130 -10.73 4.54 -12.41
N TRP A 131 -10.96 5.85 -12.28
CA TRP A 131 -10.20 6.79 -11.47
C TRP A 131 -11.17 7.69 -10.69
N ARG A 132 -10.69 8.39 -9.66
CA ARG A 132 -11.50 9.31 -8.85
C ARG A 132 -10.76 10.62 -8.58
N THR A 133 -11.56 11.67 -8.39
CA THR A 133 -11.12 12.99 -7.96
C THR A 133 -11.97 13.45 -6.79
N GLU A 134 -11.66 14.62 -6.24
CA GLU A 134 -12.51 15.27 -5.23
C GLU A 134 -13.92 15.62 -5.77
N SER A 135 -14.08 15.68 -7.10
CA SER A 135 -15.34 16.03 -7.76
C SER A 135 -16.10 14.84 -8.36
N THR A 136 -15.55 13.62 -8.34
CA THR A 136 -16.27 12.41 -8.77
C THR A 136 -17.36 12.02 -7.77
N LYS A 137 -18.25 11.09 -8.15
CA LYS A 137 -19.33 10.60 -7.29
C LYS A 137 -19.30 9.06 -7.20
N PRO A 138 -19.01 8.46 -6.04
CA PRO A 138 -18.52 9.11 -4.83
C PRO A 138 -17.13 9.74 -5.06
N PRO A 139 -16.81 10.82 -4.33
CA PRO A 139 -15.49 11.43 -4.42
C PRO A 139 -14.44 10.50 -3.84
N VAL A 140 -13.16 10.82 -4.07
CA VAL A 140 -12.10 10.28 -3.21
C VAL A 140 -12.47 10.58 -1.75
N PRO A 141 -12.43 9.59 -0.83
CA PRO A 141 -12.74 9.87 0.56
C PRO A 141 -11.79 10.94 1.11
N SER A 142 -12.29 11.82 1.98
CA SER A 142 -11.48 12.89 2.60
C SER A 142 -10.33 12.38 3.50
N GLY A 143 -10.18 11.06 3.61
CA GLY A 143 -9.29 10.39 4.55
C GLY A 143 -10.04 9.86 5.77
N ILE A 144 -9.34 9.04 6.54
CA ILE A 144 -9.62 8.80 7.96
C ILE A 144 -8.60 9.61 8.79
N SER A 145 -8.65 9.56 10.12
CA SER A 145 -7.67 10.22 11.00
C SER A 145 -6.21 9.89 10.63
N ASP A 146 -5.97 8.68 10.15
CA ASP A 146 -4.63 8.11 10.00
C ASP A 146 -4.17 7.96 8.55
N ILE A 147 -5.05 8.23 7.56
CA ILE A 147 -4.74 8.10 6.13
C ILE A 147 -5.41 9.24 5.38
N SER A 148 -4.60 10.02 4.65
CA SER A 148 -5.07 10.99 3.66
C SER A 148 -5.14 10.33 2.29
N TYR A 149 -6.31 10.34 1.65
CA TYR A 149 -6.42 9.88 0.25
C TYR A 149 -6.20 11.03 -0.74
N ARG A 150 -5.57 10.73 -1.87
CA ARG A 150 -5.30 11.67 -2.96
C ARG A 150 -6.03 11.25 -4.23
N ALA A 151 -6.45 12.26 -4.99
CA ALA A 151 -7.01 12.07 -6.32
C ALA A 151 -5.97 11.56 -7.31
N ASP A 152 -6.44 10.82 -8.32
CA ASP A 152 -5.62 10.37 -9.45
C ASP A 152 -5.08 11.55 -10.30
N CYS A 153 -5.69 12.73 -10.14
CA CYS A 153 -5.40 13.95 -10.88
C CYS A 153 -6.00 15.16 -10.15
N ALA A 154 -5.30 16.30 -10.16
CA ALA A 154 -5.56 17.40 -9.24
C ALA A 154 -6.34 18.58 -9.86
N HIS A 155 -6.39 18.75 -11.18
CA HIS A 155 -7.01 19.93 -11.81
C HIS A 155 -7.96 19.59 -12.96
N ALA A 156 -9.06 20.34 -13.07
CA ALA A 156 -10.02 20.26 -14.19
C ALA A 156 -9.45 20.74 -15.54
N ALA A 157 -8.27 21.39 -15.53
CA ALA A 157 -7.46 21.67 -16.71
C ALA A 157 -6.61 20.45 -17.15
N ASP A 158 -6.49 19.42 -16.31
CA ASP A 158 -5.80 18.18 -16.62
C ASP A 158 -6.65 17.26 -17.50
N SER A 159 -6.04 16.18 -18.00
CA SER A 159 -6.65 15.15 -18.84
C SER A 159 -7.76 14.33 -18.18
N CYS A 160 -8.07 14.56 -16.90
CA CYS A 160 -9.14 13.91 -16.14
C CYS A 160 -10.46 14.68 -16.20
N LYS A 161 -11.16 14.58 -17.32
CA LYS A 161 -12.49 15.18 -17.49
C LYS A 161 -13.56 14.11 -17.39
N THR A 162 -14.50 14.27 -16.46
CA THR A 162 -15.57 13.28 -16.24
C THR A 162 -16.60 13.25 -17.38
N SER A 163 -16.86 14.36 -18.07
CA SER A 163 -18.00 14.48 -18.99
C SER A 163 -17.75 14.86 -20.46
N ASP A 164 -16.58 15.39 -20.87
CA ASP A 164 -16.56 16.14 -22.16
C ASP A 164 -15.38 15.89 -23.14
N THR A 165 -14.44 14.98 -22.88
CA THR A 165 -13.45 14.58 -23.91
C THR A 165 -13.07 13.12 -23.78
N GLY A 166 -13.32 12.32 -24.83
CA GLY A 166 -12.94 10.89 -24.90
C GLY A 166 -13.96 9.95 -24.26
N LEU A 167 -13.46 8.88 -23.62
CA LEU A 167 -14.25 7.91 -22.88
C LEU A 167 -14.57 8.47 -21.48
N PRO A 168 -15.84 8.81 -21.18
CA PRO A 168 -16.21 9.44 -19.92
C PRO A 168 -15.91 8.54 -18.72
N ASN A 169 -15.71 9.16 -17.56
CA ASN A 169 -15.54 8.45 -16.29
C ASN A 169 -16.70 8.85 -15.38
N LEU A 170 -17.79 8.10 -15.49
CA LEU A 170 -19.02 8.27 -14.74
C LEU A 170 -19.30 6.98 -13.94
N PRO A 171 -20.12 7.03 -12.88
CA PRO A 171 -20.49 5.84 -12.13
C PRO A 171 -21.19 4.83 -13.05
N GLU A 172 -20.64 3.63 -13.12
CA GLU A 172 -21.15 2.55 -13.97
C GLU A 172 -20.81 1.17 -13.39
N PRO A 173 -21.35 0.07 -13.95
CA PRO A 173 -20.92 -1.27 -13.56
C PRO A 173 -19.44 -1.49 -13.82
N ALA A 174 -18.74 -2.14 -12.90
CA ALA A 174 -17.32 -2.48 -13.00
C ALA A 174 -16.98 -3.19 -14.31
N TYR A 175 -15.84 -2.84 -14.88
CA TYR A 175 -15.46 -3.28 -16.22
C TYR A 175 -13.95 -3.21 -16.45
N TYR A 176 -13.53 -3.82 -17.56
CA TYR A 176 -12.19 -3.69 -18.12
C TYR A 176 -12.25 -3.84 -19.65
N PHE A 177 -11.16 -3.51 -20.32
CA PHE A 177 -11.03 -3.70 -21.77
C PHE A 177 -10.03 -4.79 -22.15
N ILE A 178 -10.47 -5.63 -23.10
CA ILE A 178 -9.65 -6.63 -23.76
C ILE A 178 -9.29 -6.12 -25.15
N TYR A 179 -8.01 -6.21 -25.52
CA TYR A 179 -7.53 -5.87 -26.86
C TYR A 179 -7.92 -6.97 -27.85
N THR A 180 -8.56 -6.58 -28.95
CA THR A 180 -9.00 -7.42 -30.08
C THR A 180 -8.27 -7.09 -31.38
N GLY A 181 -7.40 -6.08 -31.36
CA GLY A 181 -6.57 -5.72 -32.51
C GLY A 181 -5.42 -6.69 -32.76
N ASN A 182 -4.61 -6.41 -33.78
CA ASN A 182 -3.53 -7.28 -34.26
C ASN A 182 -2.11 -6.72 -34.06
N LYS A 183 -1.96 -5.61 -33.33
CA LYS A 183 -0.68 -4.96 -33.02
C LYS A 183 -0.47 -4.75 -31.51
N PRO A 184 -0.52 -5.80 -30.68
CA PRO A 184 -0.38 -5.66 -29.22
C PRO A 184 0.97 -5.06 -28.80
N GLU A 185 2.02 -5.22 -29.61
CA GLU A 185 3.36 -4.68 -29.38
C GLU A 185 3.43 -3.14 -29.50
N ARG A 186 2.42 -2.50 -30.09
CA ARG A 186 2.33 -1.04 -30.23
C ARG A 186 1.58 -0.37 -29.08
N LEU A 187 0.96 -1.15 -28.19
CA LEU A 187 0.23 -0.60 -27.05
C LEU A 187 1.17 0.11 -26.09
N GLY A 188 0.96 1.42 -25.89
CA GLY A 188 1.76 2.20 -24.96
C GLY A 188 3.14 2.52 -25.48
N ASP A 189 3.38 2.54 -26.80
CA ASP A 189 4.64 3.01 -27.39
C ASP A 189 4.58 4.49 -27.80
N GLY A 190 3.39 5.06 -27.92
CA GLY A 190 3.15 6.45 -28.33
C GLY A 190 3.23 6.71 -29.83
N SER A 191 3.31 5.66 -30.65
CA SER A 191 3.21 5.72 -32.11
C SER A 191 1.77 6.03 -32.56
N ASP A 192 1.58 6.23 -33.86
CA ASP A 192 0.24 6.39 -34.45
C ASP A 192 -0.63 5.12 -34.31
N GLU A 193 -0.01 4.00 -33.97
CA GLU A 193 -0.66 2.70 -33.76
C GLU A 193 -0.82 2.35 -32.27
N ASP A 194 -0.54 3.32 -31.39
CA ASP A 194 -0.78 3.24 -29.96
C ASP A 194 -2.28 3.29 -29.64
N HIS A 195 -2.92 2.13 -29.74
CA HIS A 195 -4.33 1.98 -29.45
C HIS A 195 -4.70 2.14 -27.96
N CYS A 196 -3.75 2.39 -27.05
CA CYS A 196 -4.08 2.82 -25.70
C CYS A 196 -4.83 4.15 -25.69
N ARG A 197 -4.66 4.99 -26.72
CA ARG A 197 -5.33 6.30 -26.87
C ARG A 197 -6.76 6.20 -27.39
N ASP A 198 -7.19 5.01 -27.81
CA ASP A 198 -8.51 4.81 -28.39
C ASP A 198 -9.60 5.20 -27.39
N THR A 199 -10.65 5.84 -27.88
CA THR A 199 -11.85 6.21 -27.10
C THR A 199 -13.09 5.44 -27.57
N VAL A 200 -12.93 4.64 -28.63
CA VAL A 200 -13.98 3.85 -29.27
C VAL A 200 -13.74 2.37 -28.99
N TYR A 201 -14.81 1.67 -28.65
CA TYR A 201 -14.78 0.25 -28.31
C TYR A 201 -16.02 -0.47 -28.81
N GLU A 202 -15.96 -1.78 -28.87
CA GLU A 202 -17.09 -2.63 -29.23
C GLU A 202 -18.05 -2.77 -28.05
N SER A 203 -19.08 -1.92 -28.06
CA SER A 203 -20.34 -2.13 -27.31
C SER A 203 -21.55 -1.54 -28.07
N GLY A 204 -21.44 -1.44 -29.41
CA GLY A 204 -22.37 -0.70 -30.26
C GLY A 204 -21.79 -0.18 -31.59
N ALA A 205 -20.50 -0.43 -31.89
CA ALA A 205 -19.89 -0.12 -33.18
C ALA A 205 -19.79 -1.36 -34.07
N THR A 206 -19.98 -1.19 -35.38
CA THR A 206 -20.11 -2.21 -36.43
C THR A 206 -18.80 -2.96 -36.79
N GLY A 207 -18.06 -3.48 -35.80
CA GLY A 207 -16.93 -4.39 -36.01
C GLY A 207 -15.61 -3.72 -36.44
N ARG A 208 -15.26 -2.58 -35.86
CA ARG A 208 -14.06 -1.79 -36.25
C ARG A 208 -13.18 -1.30 -35.08
N SER A 209 -13.41 -1.73 -33.85
CA SER A 209 -12.56 -1.30 -32.72
C SER A 209 -11.56 -2.40 -32.33
N ASN A 210 -10.38 -1.96 -31.90
CA ASN A 210 -9.34 -2.81 -31.32
C ASN A 210 -9.63 -3.20 -29.87
N TRP A 211 -10.79 -2.80 -29.32
CA TRP A 211 -11.12 -2.98 -27.92
C TRP A 211 -12.53 -3.48 -27.72
N ARG A 212 -12.68 -4.45 -26.82
CA ARG A 212 -13.97 -4.94 -26.34
C ARG A 212 -14.12 -4.65 -24.86
N LYS A 213 -15.23 -4.03 -24.47
CA LYS A 213 -15.59 -3.80 -23.07
C LYS A 213 -16.17 -5.06 -22.47
N VAL A 214 -15.69 -5.45 -21.30
CA VAL A 214 -16.27 -6.55 -20.51
C VAL A 214 -16.80 -5.98 -19.22
N ILE A 215 -18.11 -6.15 -19.00
CA ILE A 215 -18.73 -5.84 -17.71
C ILE A 215 -18.49 -7.01 -16.77
N VAL A 216 -17.96 -6.72 -15.59
CA VAL A 216 -17.62 -7.69 -14.56
C VAL A 216 -18.90 -8.31 -13.98
N GLY A 217 -18.93 -9.63 -13.93
CA GLY A 217 -20.05 -10.39 -13.42
C GLY A 217 -19.71 -11.87 -13.18
N PRO A 218 -20.71 -12.68 -12.80
CA PRO A 218 -20.50 -14.08 -12.42
C PRO A 218 -20.03 -15.01 -13.54
N SER A 219 -20.02 -14.55 -14.79
CA SER A 219 -19.64 -15.33 -15.97
C SER A 219 -18.77 -14.55 -16.96
N SER A 220 -18.24 -13.40 -16.56
CA SER A 220 -17.44 -12.53 -17.44
C SER A 220 -15.95 -12.87 -17.45
N GLY A 221 -15.48 -13.64 -16.46
CA GLY A 221 -14.07 -13.99 -16.32
C GLY A 221 -13.57 -14.93 -17.42
N PRO A 222 -12.26 -15.19 -17.49
CA PRO A 222 -11.70 -16.12 -18.45
C PRO A 222 -12.40 -17.48 -18.34
N THR A 223 -12.72 -18.09 -19.47
CA THR A 223 -13.48 -19.35 -19.56
C THR A 223 -14.91 -19.31 -18.98
N GLY A 224 -15.49 -18.12 -18.78
CA GLY A 224 -16.85 -17.95 -18.23
C GLY A 224 -16.90 -18.08 -16.70
N SER A 225 -15.77 -17.88 -16.03
CA SER A 225 -15.66 -17.97 -14.57
C SER A 225 -16.23 -16.74 -13.87
N ASN A 226 -16.61 -16.92 -12.60
CA ASN A 226 -17.03 -15.83 -11.73
C ASN A 226 -15.79 -15.05 -11.27
N GLU A 227 -15.71 -13.78 -11.68
CA GLU A 227 -14.59 -12.91 -11.34
C GLU A 227 -14.96 -11.74 -10.40
N THR A 228 -16.19 -11.72 -9.85
CA THR A 228 -16.66 -10.60 -9.01
C THR A 228 -15.83 -10.45 -7.72
N ILE A 229 -15.50 -11.55 -7.05
CA ILE A 229 -14.64 -11.55 -5.86
C ILE A 229 -13.22 -11.12 -6.23
N ASN A 230 -12.70 -11.60 -7.36
CA ASN A 230 -11.35 -11.26 -7.82
C ASN A 230 -11.22 -9.75 -8.11
N PHE A 231 -12.22 -9.18 -8.79
CA PHE A 231 -12.29 -7.76 -9.07
C PHE A 231 -12.48 -6.92 -7.79
N ALA A 232 -13.33 -7.38 -6.85
CA ALA A 232 -13.52 -6.70 -5.57
C ALA A 232 -12.23 -6.68 -4.73
N ASN A 233 -11.48 -7.79 -4.71
CA ASN A 233 -10.17 -7.84 -4.05
C ASN A 233 -9.16 -6.93 -4.75
N TRP A 234 -9.07 -6.96 -6.08
CA TRP A 234 -8.23 -6.01 -6.82
C TRP A 234 -8.58 -4.57 -6.45
N PHE A 235 -9.87 -4.24 -6.44
CA PHE A 235 -10.34 -2.91 -6.10
C PHE A 235 -9.85 -2.50 -4.71
N SER A 236 -10.14 -3.27 -3.65
CA SER A 236 -9.85 -2.83 -2.28
C SER A 236 -8.40 -2.99 -1.84
N TYR A 237 -7.63 -3.90 -2.46
CA TYR A 237 -6.29 -4.29 -2.00
C TYR A 237 -5.17 -4.08 -3.02
N HIS A 238 -5.47 -3.74 -4.28
CA HIS A 238 -4.43 -3.68 -5.32
C HIS A 238 -4.55 -2.48 -6.27
N ARG A 239 -5.71 -1.81 -6.37
CA ARG A 239 -5.95 -0.85 -7.46
C ARG A 239 -4.99 0.34 -7.49
N THR A 240 -4.38 0.70 -6.36
CA THR A 240 -3.38 1.78 -6.26
C THR A 240 -2.01 1.21 -5.96
N ARG A 241 -0.95 1.97 -6.28
CA ARG A 241 0.45 1.53 -6.07
C ARG A 241 0.70 1.17 -4.61
N MET A 242 0.17 1.96 -3.69
CA MET A 242 0.28 1.74 -2.24
C MET A 242 -0.47 0.50 -1.78
N LEU A 243 -1.69 0.26 -2.27
CA LEU A 243 -2.46 -0.93 -1.90
C LEU A 243 -1.76 -2.20 -2.40
N THR A 244 -1.33 -2.22 -3.68
CA THR A 244 -0.54 -3.33 -4.22
C THR A 244 0.74 -3.55 -3.42
N MET A 245 1.47 -2.47 -3.08
CA MET A 245 2.72 -2.58 -2.33
C MET A 245 2.50 -3.15 -0.92
N LYS A 246 1.51 -2.64 -0.17
CA LYS A 246 1.14 -3.17 1.15
C LYS A 246 0.78 -4.66 1.07
N THR A 247 -0.03 -5.05 0.10
CA THR A 247 -0.42 -6.46 -0.08
C THR A 247 0.76 -7.35 -0.43
N ALA A 248 1.62 -6.90 -1.36
CA ALA A 248 2.78 -7.66 -1.81
C ALA A 248 3.82 -7.83 -0.69
N VAL A 249 4.20 -6.75 -0.02
CA VAL A 249 5.14 -6.77 1.11
C VAL A 249 4.60 -7.63 2.24
N GLY A 250 3.35 -7.42 2.66
CA GLY A 250 2.75 -8.21 3.74
C GLY A 250 2.76 -9.71 3.44
N ARG A 251 2.50 -10.13 2.21
CA ARG A 251 2.53 -11.55 1.81
C ARG A 251 3.93 -12.14 1.65
N VAL A 252 4.91 -11.36 1.21
CA VAL A 252 6.30 -11.84 1.11
C VAL A 252 6.89 -11.99 2.51
N PHE A 253 6.68 -11.00 3.37
CA PHE A 253 7.23 -10.99 4.72
C PHE A 253 6.52 -11.96 5.66
N SER A 254 5.32 -12.44 5.34
CA SER A 254 4.64 -13.45 6.16
C SER A 254 5.34 -14.81 6.18
N GLN A 255 6.31 -15.01 5.27
CA GLN A 255 7.15 -16.21 5.21
C GLN A 255 8.42 -16.07 6.07
N LEU A 256 8.70 -14.87 6.58
CA LEU A 256 9.81 -14.62 7.48
C LEU A 256 9.37 -14.86 8.93
N ASP A 257 10.30 -15.34 9.73
CA ASP A 257 10.13 -15.61 11.16
C ASP A 257 11.24 -14.91 11.97
N GLU A 258 11.33 -15.26 13.26
CA GLU A 258 12.32 -14.74 14.20
C GLU A 258 13.78 -15.03 13.81
N SER A 259 14.04 -15.80 12.76
CA SER A 259 15.38 -15.98 12.19
C SER A 259 15.87 -14.73 11.46
N PHE A 260 14.98 -13.77 11.17
CA PHE A 260 15.29 -12.52 10.49
C PHE A 260 15.11 -11.32 11.41
N ARG A 261 15.81 -10.24 11.09
CA ARG A 261 15.57 -8.92 11.64
C ARG A 261 15.07 -8.00 10.55
N VAL A 262 14.00 -7.26 10.82
CA VAL A 262 13.34 -6.43 9.82
C VAL A 262 13.20 -5.01 10.36
N GLY A 263 13.36 -4.01 9.52
CA GLY A 263 13.02 -2.63 9.81
C GLY A 263 12.63 -1.89 8.53
N TYR A 264 11.99 -0.73 8.66
CA TYR A 264 11.70 0.12 7.52
C TYR A 264 11.70 1.60 7.92
N SER A 265 11.81 2.46 6.92
CA SER A 265 11.37 3.85 7.03
C SER A 265 10.60 4.24 5.78
N THR A 266 9.75 5.26 5.84
CA THR A 266 9.26 5.89 4.61
C THR A 266 10.27 6.91 4.09
N ILE A 267 10.16 7.30 2.82
CA ILE A 267 11.06 8.28 2.19
C ILE A 267 10.91 9.67 2.81
N SER A 268 9.73 10.02 3.31
CA SER A 268 9.48 11.31 3.94
C SER A 268 9.92 11.39 5.41
N GLU A 269 10.22 10.25 6.06
CA GLU A 269 10.60 10.19 7.46
C GLU A 269 12.06 10.66 7.69
N PRO A 270 12.28 11.79 8.38
CA PRO A 270 13.61 12.36 8.55
C PRO A 270 14.36 11.81 9.76
N GLY A 271 13.70 10.99 10.60
CA GLY A 271 14.21 10.58 11.90
C GLY A 271 14.16 9.07 12.15
N VAL A 272 14.44 8.71 13.40
CA VAL A 272 14.48 7.32 13.91
C VAL A 272 13.65 7.18 15.19
N SER A 273 12.58 7.96 15.33
CA SER A 273 11.73 7.92 16.51
C SER A 273 10.86 6.67 16.50
N GLU A 274 10.92 5.87 17.56
CA GLU A 274 10.05 4.69 17.77
C GLU A 274 8.55 5.05 17.88
N SER A 275 8.23 6.33 18.08
CA SER A 275 6.84 6.81 18.08
C SER A 275 6.31 7.14 16.68
N SER A 276 7.16 7.15 15.65
CA SER A 276 6.73 7.44 14.28
C SER A 276 6.19 6.17 13.64
N ILE A 277 4.98 6.23 13.09
CA ILE A 277 4.42 5.14 12.28
C ILE A 277 5.17 4.96 10.94
N ASN A 278 6.02 5.93 10.58
CA ASN A 278 6.80 5.91 9.34
C ASN A 278 8.22 5.37 9.55
N PHE A 279 8.57 4.95 10.78
CA PHE A 279 9.85 4.34 11.11
C PHE A 279 9.64 3.09 11.96
N LEU A 280 10.30 2.00 11.57
CA LEU A 280 10.41 0.79 12.36
C LEU A 280 11.88 0.41 12.44
N ARG A 281 12.45 0.43 13.65
CA ARG A 281 13.84 0.00 13.85
C ARG A 281 14.04 -1.45 13.41
N ILE A 282 15.29 -1.80 13.13
CA ILE A 282 15.67 -3.19 12.90
C ILE A 282 15.57 -3.94 14.24
N ASP A 283 14.69 -4.93 14.29
CA ASP A 283 14.53 -5.83 15.43
C ASP A 283 14.17 -7.23 14.96
N ASP A 284 14.26 -8.23 15.85
CA ASP A 284 13.88 -9.61 15.56
C ASP A 284 12.41 -9.67 15.11
N PHE A 285 12.12 -10.38 14.02
CA PHE A 285 10.79 -10.40 13.39
C PHE A 285 9.80 -11.35 14.11
N ALA A 286 9.75 -11.24 15.44
CA ALA A 286 8.80 -11.88 16.34
C ALA A 286 7.40 -11.25 16.22
N LEU A 287 6.38 -11.89 16.79
CA LEU A 287 4.99 -11.45 16.65
C LEU A 287 4.76 -9.98 17.04
N GLU A 288 5.37 -9.48 18.11
CA GLU A 288 5.25 -8.08 18.52
C GLU A 288 5.79 -7.13 17.44
N HIS A 289 6.98 -7.43 16.91
CA HIS A 289 7.59 -6.63 15.85
C HIS A 289 6.83 -6.73 14.53
N ARG A 290 6.27 -7.91 14.23
CA ARG A 290 5.36 -8.11 13.10
C ARG A 290 4.10 -7.26 13.23
N ASN A 291 3.50 -7.15 14.41
CA ASN A 291 2.33 -6.29 14.60
C ASN A 291 2.60 -4.81 14.32
N ASN A 292 3.83 -4.34 14.53
CA ASN A 292 4.22 -2.96 14.19
C ASN A 292 4.53 -2.78 12.70
N PHE A 293 4.86 -3.87 12.00
CA PHE A 293 5.20 -3.87 10.59
C PHE A 293 3.98 -3.90 9.66
N TYR A 294 2.93 -4.64 10.03
CA TYR A 294 1.71 -4.84 9.24
C TYR A 294 0.67 -3.76 9.50
#